data_AF-A0A6C0AYW7-F1
#
_entry.id   AF-A0A6C0AYW7-F1
#
_cell.length_a   1.000
_cell.length_b   1.000
_cell.length_c   1.000
_cell.angle_alpha   90.00
_cell.angle_beta   90.00
_cell.angle_gamma   90.00
#
_symmetry.space_group_name_H-M   'P 1'
#
loop_
_entity.id
_entity.type
_entity.pdbx_description
1 polymer ?
#
loop_
_entity_poly.entity_id
_entity_poly.type
_entity_poly.pdbx_seq_one_letter_code
_entity_poly.pdbx_strand_id
1 'polypeptide(L)'
;MIFKLLKYSTLLFFGLTKNNFYTIRDNRNLKGLVSVHHIIPKQFKNHPVIKISKYEIENGYNLMFLPTNNANNKLLLHHDRPFHSNGHNKYNKYVENILDEMFVMGKINEYNLCELNIKLKQNMRHLDCPW
;
A
#
# COMPACT_ATOMS: atom_id res chain seq x y z
N MET A 1 -10.17 -27.29 7.12
CA MET A 1 -11.05 -26.36 6.39
C MET A 1 -10.35 -25.01 6.25
N ILE A 2 -9.35 -24.93 5.36
CA ILE A 2 -8.35 -23.84 5.24
C ILE A 2 -8.74 -22.75 4.21
N PHE A 3 -9.96 -22.79 3.67
CA PHE A 3 -10.46 -21.76 2.75
C PHE A 3 -11.05 -20.55 3.49
N LYS A 4 -10.40 -20.07 4.56
CA LYS A 4 -10.85 -18.90 5.31
C LYS A 4 -10.37 -17.63 4.60
N LEU A 5 -11.28 -17.04 3.82
CA LEU A 5 -11.26 -15.67 3.28
C LEU A 5 -9.93 -15.20 2.68
N LEU A 6 -9.61 -15.64 1.46
CA LEU A 6 -9.00 -14.72 0.51
C LEU A 6 -10.04 -13.64 0.20
N LYS A 7 -10.01 -12.51 0.93
CA LYS A 7 -10.83 -11.34 0.63
C LYS A 7 -10.66 -11.03 -0.86
N TYR A 8 -11.74 -10.93 -1.64
CA TYR A 8 -11.73 -10.75 -3.10
C TYR A 8 -10.71 -9.72 -3.64
N SER A 9 -10.36 -8.70 -2.84
CA SER A 9 -9.33 -7.72 -3.16
C SER A 9 -7.90 -8.28 -3.25
N THR A 10 -7.54 -9.30 -2.48
CA THR A 10 -6.22 -9.93 -2.59
C THR A 10 -6.11 -10.69 -3.90
N LEU A 11 -7.17 -11.40 -4.33
CA LEU A 11 -7.22 -12.11 -5.62
C LEU A 11 -7.18 -11.17 -6.83
N LEU A 12 -7.86 -10.01 -6.76
CA LEU A 12 -7.94 -9.05 -7.88
C LEU A 12 -6.60 -8.41 -8.27
N PHE A 13 -5.66 -8.29 -7.34
CA PHE A 13 -4.36 -7.67 -7.58
C PHE A 13 -3.19 -8.65 -7.39
N PHE A 14 -3.47 -9.92 -7.10
CA PHE A 14 -2.46 -10.95 -6.96
C PHE A 14 -1.72 -11.14 -8.29
N GLY A 15 -0.38 -11.08 -8.24
CA GLY A 15 0.46 -11.29 -9.42
C GLY A 15 0.55 -10.08 -10.36
N LEU A 16 -0.15 -8.98 -10.05
CA LEU A 16 0.08 -7.73 -10.75
C LEU A 16 1.41 -7.12 -10.30
N THR A 17 2.18 -6.59 -11.24
CA THR A 17 3.45 -5.94 -10.97
C THR A 17 3.29 -4.42 -11.02
N LYS A 18 4.32 -3.70 -10.57
CA LYS A 18 4.40 -2.23 -10.74
C LYS A 18 4.25 -1.81 -12.20
N ASN A 19 4.74 -2.60 -13.15
CA ASN A 19 4.60 -2.33 -14.58
C ASN A 19 3.15 -2.43 -15.04
N ASN A 20 2.38 -3.40 -14.54
CA ASN A 20 0.94 -3.47 -14.81
C ASN A 20 0.23 -2.20 -14.33
N PHE A 21 0.59 -1.67 -13.17
CA PHE A 21 0.05 -0.39 -12.67
C PHE A 21 0.43 0.78 -13.58
N TYR A 22 1.66 0.84 -14.09
CA TYR A 22 2.04 1.88 -15.06
C TYR A 22 1.25 1.76 -16.37
N THR A 23 1.07 0.56 -16.90
CA THR A 23 0.22 0.33 -18.08
C THR A 23 -1.22 0.77 -17.84
N ILE A 24 -1.81 0.41 -16.70
CA ILE A 24 -3.18 0.83 -16.34
C ILE A 24 -3.28 2.35 -16.23
N ARG A 25 -2.29 3.01 -15.61
CA ARG A 25 -2.24 4.48 -15.50
C ARG A 25 -2.23 5.13 -16.88
N ASP A 26 -1.36 4.65 -17.76
CA ASP A 26 -1.15 5.24 -19.07
C ASP A 26 -2.37 5.01 -19.97
N ASN A 27 -2.93 3.80 -19.98
CA ASN A 27 -4.16 3.47 -20.73
C ASN A 27 -5.39 4.27 -20.27
N ARG A 28 -5.38 4.78 -19.04
CA ARG A 28 -6.45 5.63 -18.48
C ARG A 28 -6.15 7.12 -18.58
N ASN A 29 -5.08 7.52 -19.28
CA ASN A 29 -4.64 8.92 -19.39
C ASN A 29 -4.39 9.60 -18.04
N LEU A 30 -3.93 8.83 -17.03
CA LEU A 30 -3.65 9.34 -15.67
C LEU A 30 -2.17 9.70 -15.45
N LYS A 31 -1.37 9.68 -16.52
CA LYS A 31 0.06 10.01 -16.46
C LYS A 31 0.25 11.43 -15.93
N GLY A 32 1.12 11.58 -14.93
CA GLY A 32 1.37 12.87 -14.26
C GLY A 32 0.25 13.34 -13.33
N LEU A 33 -0.89 12.62 -13.26
CA LEU A 33 -1.96 12.86 -12.29
C LEU A 33 -1.83 11.93 -11.09
N VAL A 34 -1.42 10.67 -11.29
CA VAL A 34 -1.22 9.70 -10.20
C VAL A 34 0.17 9.06 -10.23
N SER A 35 0.63 8.69 -9.04
CA SER A 35 1.86 7.92 -8.81
C SER A 35 1.52 6.53 -8.28
N VAL A 36 2.30 5.53 -8.70
CA VAL A 36 2.23 4.18 -8.13
C VAL A 36 2.99 4.17 -6.81
N HIS A 37 2.28 3.90 -5.72
CA HIS A 37 2.76 3.97 -4.36
C HIS A 37 2.70 2.60 -3.69
N HIS A 38 3.73 2.26 -2.92
CA HIS A 38 3.75 1.08 -2.07
C HIS A 38 3.02 1.38 -0.76
N ILE A 39 2.00 0.59 -0.41
CA ILE A 39 1.24 0.74 0.82
C ILE A 39 2.15 0.43 2.02
N ILE A 40 2.74 -0.75 2.08
CA ILE A 40 3.88 -1.03 2.98
C ILE A 40 5.15 -0.59 2.23
N PRO A 41 5.91 0.41 2.74
CA PRO A 41 7.05 0.97 2.02
C PRO A 41 8.12 -0.06 1.66
N LYS A 42 8.62 0.03 0.42
CA LYS A 42 9.64 -0.87 -0.13
C LYS A 42 10.91 -0.99 0.73
N GLN A 43 11.26 0.06 1.45
CA GLN A 43 12.43 0.06 2.35
C GLN A 43 12.35 -1.04 3.42
N PHE A 44 11.15 -1.47 3.80
CA PHE A 44 10.95 -2.51 4.81
C PHE A 44 11.03 -3.94 4.25
N LYS A 45 11.45 -4.15 2.99
CA LYS A 45 11.59 -5.49 2.39
C LYS A 45 12.44 -6.46 3.21
N ASN A 46 13.36 -5.92 4.00
CA ASN A 46 14.27 -6.72 4.82
C ASN A 46 13.84 -6.82 6.29
N HIS A 47 12.72 -6.20 6.68
CA HIS A 47 12.20 -6.28 8.03
C HIS A 47 11.87 -7.73 8.40
N PRO A 48 12.18 -8.21 9.63
CA PRO A 48 11.97 -9.61 10.02
C PRO A 48 10.56 -10.11 9.76
N VAL A 49 9.54 -9.31 10.10
CA VAL A 49 8.13 -9.61 9.87
C VAL A 49 7.83 -9.86 8.39
N ILE A 50 8.41 -9.08 7.48
CA ILE A 50 8.21 -9.23 6.03
C ILE A 50 8.90 -10.50 5.53
N LYS A 51 10.15 -10.74 5.93
CA LYS A 51 10.92 -11.91 5.49
C LYS A 51 10.29 -13.22 5.98
N ILE A 52 9.89 -13.29 7.25
CA ILE A 52 9.35 -14.51 7.86
C ILE A 52 7.95 -14.82 7.32
N SER A 53 7.11 -13.80 7.17
CA SER A 53 5.76 -13.96 6.59
C SER A 53 5.76 -14.34 5.12
N LYS A 54 6.89 -14.18 4.41
CA LYS A 54 7.00 -14.28 2.95
C LYS A 54 6.08 -13.31 2.20
N TYR A 55 5.71 -12.21 2.84
CA TYR A 55 4.90 -11.17 2.23
C TYR A 55 5.64 -10.52 1.05
N GLU A 56 5.00 -10.49 -0.12
CA GLU A 56 5.60 -9.95 -1.34
C GLU A 56 5.39 -8.44 -1.46
N ILE A 57 6.37 -7.65 -0.98
CA ILE A 57 6.29 -6.18 -1.01
C ILE A 57 6.09 -5.58 -2.41
N GLU A 58 6.59 -6.23 -3.46
CA GLU A 58 6.49 -5.74 -4.85
C GLU A 58 5.20 -6.17 -5.57
N ASN A 59 4.39 -7.01 -4.93
CA ASN A 59 3.16 -7.50 -5.51
C ASN A 59 2.09 -6.40 -5.52
N GLY A 60 1.26 -6.41 -6.55
CA GLY A 60 0.28 -5.37 -6.86
C GLY A 60 -0.75 -5.16 -5.77
N TYR A 61 -1.02 -6.15 -4.92
CA TYR A 61 -1.88 -5.95 -3.77
C TYR A 61 -1.28 -4.95 -2.75
N ASN A 62 0.05 -4.82 -2.70
CA ASN A 62 0.77 -3.81 -1.91
C ASN A 62 0.94 -2.47 -2.67
N LEU A 63 0.34 -2.32 -3.85
CA LEU A 63 0.40 -1.10 -4.65
C LEU A 63 -0.95 -0.40 -4.70
N MET A 64 -0.90 0.92 -4.82
CA MET A 64 -2.06 1.75 -5.13
C MET A 64 -1.67 3.00 -5.92
N PHE A 65 -2.64 3.61 -6.59
CA PHE A 65 -2.47 4.94 -7.15
C PHE A 65 -2.73 5.99 -6.07
N LEU A 66 -1.76 6.89 -5.87
CA LEU A 66 -1.96 8.12 -5.12
C LEU A 66 -1.99 9.32 -6.06
N PRO A 67 -2.86 10.31 -5.80
CA PRO A 67 -2.87 11.53 -6.58
C PRO A 67 -1.57 12.31 -6.37
N THR A 68 -1.14 13.00 -7.41
CA THR A 68 -0.09 14.01 -7.34
C THR A 68 -0.73 15.38 -7.09
N ASN A 69 0.07 16.39 -6.77
CA ASN A 69 -0.44 17.77 -6.65
C ASN A 69 -1.17 18.24 -7.94
N ASN A 70 -0.75 17.75 -9.11
CA ASN A 70 -1.39 18.07 -10.39
C ASN A 70 -2.81 17.50 -10.55
N ALA A 71 -3.18 16.51 -9.73
CA ALA A 71 -4.50 15.90 -9.77
C ALA A 71 -5.59 16.75 -9.11
N ASN A 72 -5.23 17.64 -8.17
CA ASN A 72 -6.20 18.32 -7.30
C ASN A 72 -7.28 19.10 -8.09
N ASN A 73 -6.89 19.66 -9.24
CA ASN A 73 -7.79 20.46 -10.10
C ASN A 73 -8.33 19.67 -11.31
N LYS A 74 -7.91 18.42 -11.49
CA LYS A 74 -8.19 17.61 -12.71
C LYS A 74 -8.99 16.35 -12.41
N LEU A 75 -8.87 15.84 -11.19
CA LEU A 75 -9.64 14.71 -10.68
C LEU A 75 -10.54 15.26 -9.57
N LEU A 76 -11.84 14.96 -9.62
CA LEU A 76 -12.80 15.28 -8.55
C LEU A 76 -12.51 14.38 -7.34
N LEU A 77 -11.42 14.68 -6.63
CA LEU A 77 -10.95 13.93 -5.47
C LEU A 77 -11.57 14.48 -4.19
N HIS A 78 -11.81 13.60 -3.22
CA HIS A 78 -12.10 14.04 -1.86
C HIS A 78 -10.90 14.80 -1.28
N HIS A 79 -11.20 15.86 -0.51
CA HIS A 79 -10.20 16.79 0.04
C HIS A 79 -9.27 16.15 1.08
N ASP A 80 -9.68 15.02 1.66
CA ASP A 80 -8.97 14.24 2.67
C ASP A 80 -8.05 13.18 2.05
N ARG A 81 -7.83 13.19 0.73
CA ARG A 81 -6.96 12.20 0.10
C ARG A 81 -5.48 12.62 0.19
N PRO A 82 -4.57 11.75 0.68
CA PRO A 82 -3.15 12.05 0.68
C PRO A 82 -2.60 12.23 -0.73
N PHE A 83 -1.76 13.24 -0.91
CA PHE A 83 -1.01 13.47 -2.14
C PHE A 83 0.36 12.81 -2.06
N HIS A 84 0.81 12.24 -3.16
CA HIS A 84 2.18 11.76 -3.30
C HIS A 84 3.15 12.95 -3.42
N SER A 85 3.57 13.49 -2.28
CA SER A 85 4.54 14.58 -2.15
C SER A 85 5.70 14.17 -1.25
N ASN A 86 6.94 14.38 -1.72
CA ASN A 86 8.18 14.09 -0.99
C ASN A 86 8.34 12.61 -0.56
N GLY A 87 9.30 12.32 0.31
CA GLY A 87 9.42 11.04 1.02
C GLY A 87 8.56 11.11 2.28
N HIS A 88 7.55 10.25 2.39
CA HIS A 88 6.58 10.26 3.50
C HIS A 88 7.22 9.75 4.81
N ASN A 89 8.13 10.53 5.41
CA ASN A 89 8.93 10.10 6.55
C ASN A 89 8.06 9.77 7.78
N LYS A 90 6.99 10.54 8.01
CA LYS A 90 6.02 10.27 9.09
C LYS A 90 5.29 8.96 8.85
N TYR A 91 4.82 8.74 7.62
CA TYR A 91 4.17 7.49 7.23
C TYR A 91 5.11 6.29 7.36
N ASN A 92 6.35 6.43 6.87
CA ASN A 92 7.37 5.40 6.98
C ASN A 92 7.62 5.02 8.44
N LYS A 93 7.80 6.02 9.32
CA LYS A 93 8.02 5.76 10.75
C LYS A 93 6.80 5.10 11.42
N TYR A 94 5.60 5.52 11.03
CA TYR A 94 4.36 4.91 11.48
C TYR A 94 4.27 3.43 11.11
N VAL A 95 4.58 3.07 9.86
CA VAL A 95 4.58 1.67 9.43
C VAL A 95 5.69 0.86 10.11
N GLU A 96 6.88 1.44 10.27
CA GLU A 96 7.99 0.80 11.00
C GLU A 96 7.57 0.38 12.41
N ASN A 97 7.01 1.30 13.19
CA ASN A 97 6.58 1.03 14.56
C ASN A 97 5.54 -0.12 14.62
N ILE A 98 4.60 -0.17 13.67
CA ILE A 98 3.60 -1.25 13.62
C ILE A 98 4.28 -2.59 13.30
N LEU A 99 5.25 -2.61 12.38
CA LEU A 99 6.00 -3.82 12.05
C LEU A 99 6.83 -4.30 13.26
N ASP A 100 7.45 -3.38 14.01
CA ASP A 100 8.17 -3.71 15.24
C ASP A 100 7.23 -4.30 16.30
N GLU A 101 6.06 -3.68 16.52
CA GLU A 101 5.03 -4.21 17.43
C GLU A 101 4.54 -5.60 17.00
N MET A 102 4.29 -5.80 15.70
CA MET A 102 3.91 -7.11 15.17
C MET A 102 4.97 -8.17 15.41
N PHE A 103 6.25 -7.81 15.31
CA PHE A 103 7.35 -8.71 15.61
C PHE A 103 7.33 -9.16 17.08
N VAL A 104 7.22 -8.19 18.00
CA VAL A 104 7.15 -8.46 19.45
C VAL A 104 5.92 -9.31 19.81
N MET A 105 4.78 -9.07 19.17
CA MET A 105 3.54 -9.82 19.40
C MET A 105 3.50 -11.19 18.69
N GLY A 106 4.52 -11.56 17.92
CA GLY A 106 4.52 -12.81 17.14
C GLY A 106 3.52 -12.84 15.98
N LYS A 107 3.00 -11.67 15.54
CA LYS A 107 2.05 -11.53 14.43
C LYS A 107 2.77 -11.50 13.07
N ILE A 108 3.52 -12.57 12.78
CA ILE A 108 4.51 -12.60 11.69
C ILE A 108 4.11 -13.49 10.51
N ASN A 109 2.85 -13.91 10.41
CA ASN A 109 2.37 -14.68 9.26
C ASN A 109 1.78 -13.77 8.17
N GLU A 110 1.67 -14.31 6.95
CA GLU A 110 1.17 -13.59 5.77
C GLU A 110 -0.22 -12.97 6.00
N TYR A 111 -1.12 -13.70 6.67
CA TYR A 111 -2.47 -13.21 6.98
C TYR A 111 -2.44 -11.91 7.80
N ASN A 112 -1.55 -11.79 8.79
CA ASN A 112 -1.42 -10.58 9.59
C ASN A 112 -0.95 -9.37 8.75
N LEU A 113 -0.02 -9.58 7.81
CA LEU A 113 0.43 -8.51 6.92
C LEU A 113 -0.64 -8.13 5.89
N CYS A 114 -1.44 -9.08 5.41
CA CYS A 114 -2.58 -8.79 4.55
C CYS A 114 -3.62 -7.92 5.27
N GLU A 115 -3.94 -8.24 6.53
CA GLU A 115 -4.83 -7.40 7.34
C GLU A 115 -4.24 -6.00 7.60
N LEU A 116 -2.94 -5.91 7.90
CA LEU A 116 -2.26 -4.62 8.01
C LEU A 116 -2.35 -3.82 6.71
N ASN A 117 -2.06 -4.44 5.57
CA ASN A 117 -2.11 -3.77 4.27
C ASN A 117 -3.51 -3.21 3.98
N ILE A 118 -4.57 -3.99 4.24
CA ILE A 118 -5.96 -3.53 4.06
C ILE A 118 -6.23 -2.30 4.93
N LYS A 119 -5.83 -2.33 6.21
CA LYS A 119 -5.99 -1.21 7.13
C LYS A 119 -5.23 0.04 6.64
N LEU A 120 -3.95 -0.10 6.29
CA LEU A 120 -3.13 1.00 5.79
C LEU A 120 -3.72 1.60 4.50
N LYS A 121 -4.18 0.74 3.58
CA LYS A 121 -4.83 1.16 2.33
C LYS A 121 -6.11 1.94 2.57
N GLN A 122 -6.89 1.58 3.58
CA GLN A 122 -8.09 2.32 3.99
C GLN A 122 -7.70 3.67 4.58
N ASN A 123 -6.72 3.72 5.49
CA ASN A 123 -6.26 4.98 6.09
C ASN A 123 -5.72 5.97 5.04
N MET A 124 -5.05 5.47 4.00
CA MET A 124 -4.59 6.27 2.86
C MET A 124 -5.72 6.79 1.94
N ARG A 125 -6.98 6.42 2.16
CA ARG A 125 -8.10 6.98 1.38
C ARG A 125 -8.61 8.30 1.97
N HIS A 126 -8.46 8.49 3.29
CA HIS A 126 -9.06 9.60 4.05
C HIS A 126 -8.06 10.35 4.94
N LEU A 127 -6.74 10.17 4.71
CA LEU A 127 -5.66 10.77 5.53
C LEU A 127 -5.77 10.43 7.03
N ASP A 128 -6.30 9.25 7.36
CA ASP A 128 -6.40 8.74 8.74
C ASP A 128 -5.06 8.17 9.25
N CYS A 129 -3.94 8.65 8.70
CA CYS A 129 -2.60 8.24 9.10
C CYS A 129 -1.61 9.41 8.99
N PRO A 130 -0.50 9.37 9.74
CA PRO A 130 0.56 10.34 9.59
C PRO A 130 1.13 10.31 8.17
N TRP A 131 1.18 11.45 7.50
CA TRP A 131 1.62 11.60 6.11
C TRP A 131 2.90 12.44 6.00
#